data_AF-A0A3C1K7E6-F1
#
_entry.id   AF-A0A3C1K7E6-F1
#
_cell.length_a   1.000
_cell.length_b   1.000
_cell.length_c   1.000
_cell.angle_alpha   90.00
_cell.angle_beta   90.00
_cell.angle_gamma   90.00
#
_symmetry.space_group_name_H-M   'P 1'
#
loop_
_entity.id
_entity.type
_entity.pdbx_description
1 polymer ?
#
loop_
_entity_poly.entity_id
_entity_poly.type
_entity_poly.pdbx_seq_one_letter_code
_entity_poly.pdbx_strand_id
1 'polypeptide(L)'
;MKKLLVIILAITLVVSLSAVFVSAEGEVDPNGYEFDILAVDTTITAEKGLILTSEEALAASSTGWSVVIHCSKVGENVYVAKTAGITPTGTIQTFTFEEGDIVIAIHSSTSDLTKKSEFPNCEQKVAALAVTAGMYFELVGIDIETATATEGKAICTIEQPEITDESPDESTADETSSEDITSLAPFEDTSELESEVDSASSQDNDESVMTTDDDGLDTTTIILLCVAGVAILIVIGVVAAKKKK
;
A
#
# COMPACT_ATOMS: atom_id res chain seq x y z
N MET A 1 -3.87 45.12 30.40
CA MET A 1 -3.92 44.94 28.94
C MET A 1 -2.67 44.25 28.39
N LYS A 2 -1.45 44.79 28.56
CA LYS A 2 -0.21 44.15 28.06
C LYS A 2 0.01 42.70 28.53
N LYS A 3 -0.25 42.40 29.81
CA LYS A 3 -0.11 41.04 30.37
C LYS A 3 -1.16 40.05 29.85
N LEU A 4 -2.35 40.54 29.45
CA LEU A 4 -3.43 39.71 28.93
C LEU A 4 -3.18 39.35 27.46
N LEU A 5 -2.62 40.29 26.69
CA LEU A 5 -2.16 40.06 25.31
C LEU A 5 -1.03 39.02 25.25
N VAL A 6 -0.07 39.07 26.17
CA VAL A 6 1.03 38.07 26.22
C VAL A 6 0.50 36.67 26.56
N ILE A 7 -0.50 36.58 27.44
CA ILE A 7 -1.12 35.28 27.79
C ILE A 7 -1.91 34.73 26.61
N ILE A 8 -2.70 35.56 25.91
CA ILE A 8 -3.44 35.13 24.71
C ILE A 8 -2.45 34.66 23.63
N LEU A 9 -1.39 35.41 23.37
CA LEU A 9 -0.38 35.04 22.38
C LEU A 9 0.30 33.71 22.71
N ALA A 10 0.63 33.48 23.99
CA ALA A 10 1.21 32.22 24.44
C ALA A 10 0.24 31.03 24.28
N ILE A 11 -1.06 31.23 24.56
CA ILE A 11 -2.08 30.20 24.36
C ILE A 11 -2.25 29.91 22.87
N THR A 12 -2.32 30.93 22.01
CA THR A 12 -2.41 30.72 20.56
C THR A 12 -1.19 29.98 20.03
N LEU A 13 0.00 30.31 20.54
CA LEU A 13 1.24 29.62 20.17
C LEU A 13 1.22 28.15 20.59
N VAL A 14 0.85 27.85 21.84
CA VAL A 14 0.78 26.47 22.35
C VAL A 14 -0.29 25.67 21.60
N VAL A 15 -1.47 26.24 21.33
CA VAL A 15 -2.52 25.58 20.54
C VAL A 15 -2.05 25.33 19.10
N SER A 16 -1.34 26.28 18.48
CA SER A 16 -0.76 26.06 17.15
C SER A 16 0.36 25.02 17.13
N LEU A 17 1.20 24.96 18.17
CA LEU A 17 2.23 23.92 18.31
C LEU A 17 1.59 22.55 18.55
N SER A 18 0.58 22.45 19.40
CA SER A 18 -0.17 21.22 19.63
C SER A 18 -0.89 20.72 18.37
N ALA A 19 -1.35 21.62 17.49
CA ALA A 19 -1.93 21.23 16.20
C ALA A 19 -0.89 20.71 15.20
N VAL A 20 0.38 21.08 15.33
CA VAL A 20 1.47 20.61 14.46
C VAL A 20 1.99 19.23 14.90
N PHE A 21 1.87 18.87 16.19
CA PHE A 21 2.32 17.57 16.71
C PHE A 21 1.25 16.47 16.73
N VAL A 22 0.00 16.75 16.34
CA VAL A 22 -1.09 15.76 16.24
C VAL A 22 -1.05 14.92 14.95
N SER A 23 -0.09 15.17 14.04
CA SER A 23 0.01 14.40 12.78
C SER A 23 0.99 13.21 12.81
N ALA A 24 1.61 12.86 13.93
CA ALA A 24 2.68 11.86 13.95
C ALA A 24 2.26 10.42 14.33
N GLU A 25 1.03 10.20 14.77
CA GLU A 25 0.56 8.87 15.21
C GLU A 25 -0.10 8.13 14.02
N GLY A 26 0.68 7.79 13.00
CA GLY A 26 0.18 7.03 11.85
C GLY A 26 0.98 7.15 10.55
N GLU A 27 2.11 7.85 10.54
CA GLU A 27 2.93 7.97 9.34
C GLU A 27 3.75 6.68 9.15
N VAL A 28 3.36 5.88 8.16
CA VAL A 28 4.14 4.73 7.70
C VAL A 28 5.18 5.27 6.70
N ASP A 29 6.46 5.15 7.04
CA ASP A 29 7.55 5.53 6.15
C ASP A 29 7.58 4.56 4.95
N PRO A 30 7.44 5.04 3.70
CA PRO A 30 7.53 4.18 2.53
C PRO A 30 8.97 3.72 2.25
N ASN A 31 10.00 4.32 2.86
CA ASN A 31 11.39 3.93 2.63
C ASN A 31 11.74 2.63 3.36
N GLY A 32 12.13 1.61 2.60
CA GLY A 32 12.33 0.24 3.05
C GLY A 32 11.03 -0.55 3.22
N TYR A 33 9.87 -0.01 2.82
CA TYR A 33 8.59 -0.70 2.97
C TYR A 33 8.44 -1.78 1.89
N GLU A 34 8.00 -2.97 2.31
CA GLU A 34 7.73 -4.10 1.42
C GLU A 34 6.22 -4.20 1.15
N PHE A 35 5.82 -3.93 -0.08
CA PHE A 35 4.44 -4.10 -0.52
C PHE A 35 4.22 -5.52 -1.02
N ASP A 36 3.18 -6.18 -0.55
CA ASP A 36 2.77 -7.51 -1.02
C ASP A 36 2.09 -7.40 -2.38
N ILE A 37 2.70 -8.03 -3.39
CA ILE A 37 2.17 -8.11 -4.74
C ILE A 37 1.72 -9.54 -5.01
N LEU A 38 0.42 -9.71 -5.20
CA LEU A 38 -0.19 -11.03 -5.29
C LEU A 38 -0.38 -11.50 -6.73
N ALA A 39 -0.38 -10.58 -7.70
CA ALA A 39 -0.59 -10.89 -9.10
C ALA A 39 -0.14 -9.74 -10.02
N VAL A 40 0.02 -10.07 -11.30
CA VAL A 40 0.31 -9.12 -12.38
C VAL A 40 -0.83 -9.19 -13.41
N ASP A 41 -1.29 -8.05 -13.90
CA ASP A 41 -2.31 -7.93 -14.96
C ASP A 41 -3.62 -8.67 -14.67
N THR A 42 -4.08 -8.59 -13.43
CA THR A 42 -5.35 -9.17 -12.99
C THR A 42 -6.29 -8.09 -12.45
N THR A 43 -7.55 -8.48 -12.23
CA THR A 43 -8.51 -7.65 -11.50
C THR A 43 -8.15 -7.60 -10.03
N ILE A 44 -8.12 -6.38 -9.46
CA ILE A 44 -7.96 -6.21 -8.03
C ILE A 44 -9.17 -6.78 -7.29
N THR A 45 -8.90 -7.62 -6.31
CA THR A 45 -9.89 -8.06 -5.33
C THR A 45 -9.53 -7.46 -3.97
N ALA A 46 -10.48 -7.43 -3.04
CA ALA A 46 -10.29 -6.81 -1.73
C ALA A 46 -8.98 -7.22 -1.04
N GLU A 47 -8.38 -6.28 -0.30
CA GLU A 47 -7.13 -6.44 0.47
C GLU A 47 -5.93 -7.01 -0.32
N LYS A 48 -5.67 -6.50 -1.53
CA LYS A 48 -4.54 -6.96 -2.37
C LYS A 48 -3.69 -5.82 -2.93
N GLY A 49 -2.42 -6.13 -3.19
CA GLY A 49 -1.55 -5.40 -4.09
C GLY A 49 -1.36 -6.14 -5.42
N LEU A 50 -1.25 -5.39 -6.51
CA LEU A 50 -0.98 -5.94 -7.84
C LEU A 50 -0.13 -4.99 -8.69
N ILE A 51 0.42 -5.53 -9.77
CA ILE A 51 1.12 -4.77 -10.80
C ILE A 51 0.34 -4.84 -12.12
N LEU A 52 0.32 -3.74 -12.86
CA LEU A 52 -0.32 -3.63 -14.16
C LEU A 52 0.71 -3.11 -15.17
N THR A 53 0.83 -3.77 -16.31
CA THR A 53 1.91 -3.54 -17.27
C THR A 53 1.46 -2.78 -18.51
N SER A 54 0.16 -2.52 -18.65
CA SER A 54 -0.42 -1.87 -19.82
C SER A 54 -1.67 -1.06 -19.51
N GLU A 55 -2.03 -0.16 -20.43
CA GLU A 55 -3.29 0.60 -20.38
C GLU A 55 -4.53 -0.32 -20.38
N GLU A 56 -4.48 -1.42 -21.14
CA GLU A 56 -5.57 -2.40 -21.21
C GLU A 56 -5.75 -3.15 -19.89
N ALA A 57 -4.64 -3.62 -19.30
CA ALA A 57 -4.67 -4.26 -17.99
C ALA A 57 -5.20 -3.30 -16.92
N LEU A 58 -4.75 -2.05 -16.93
CA LEU A 58 -5.24 -1.01 -16.01
C LEU A 58 -6.74 -0.77 -16.17
N ALA A 59 -7.24 -0.65 -17.40
CA ALA A 59 -8.67 -0.48 -17.64
C ALA A 59 -9.52 -1.66 -17.14
N ALA A 60 -8.99 -2.89 -17.22
CA ALA A 60 -9.65 -4.11 -16.74
C ALA A 60 -9.48 -4.39 -15.23
N SER A 61 -8.59 -3.67 -14.56
CA SER A 61 -8.12 -3.99 -13.20
C SER A 61 -9.07 -3.64 -12.05
N SER A 62 -10.11 -2.82 -12.27
CA SER A 62 -11.01 -2.32 -11.21
C SER A 62 -10.31 -1.51 -10.08
N THR A 63 -9.19 -0.86 -10.36
CA THR A 63 -8.35 -0.14 -9.38
C THR A 63 -8.91 1.18 -8.82
N GLY A 64 -10.17 1.55 -9.12
CA GLY A 64 -10.73 2.86 -8.72
C GLY A 64 -10.68 3.17 -7.22
N TRP A 65 -10.71 2.15 -6.36
CA TRP A 65 -10.60 2.27 -4.89
C TRP A 65 -9.21 1.96 -4.33
N SER A 66 -8.22 1.83 -5.20
CA SER A 66 -6.84 1.50 -4.85
C SER A 66 -5.97 2.74 -4.89
N VAL A 67 -4.93 2.77 -4.07
CA VAL A 67 -3.83 3.71 -4.27
C VAL A 67 -3.07 3.22 -5.49
N VAL A 68 -2.82 4.11 -6.46
CA VAL A 68 -2.08 3.77 -7.67
C VAL A 68 -0.83 4.63 -7.80
N ILE A 69 0.27 3.99 -8.20
CA ILE A 69 1.57 4.63 -8.39
C ILE A 69 2.03 4.22 -9.80
N HIS A 70 2.21 5.20 -10.69
CA HIS A 70 2.74 4.95 -12.02
C HIS A 70 4.27 5.00 -11.98
N CYS A 71 4.93 3.99 -12.52
CA CYS A 71 6.37 3.83 -12.45
C CYS A 71 6.97 3.54 -13.84
N SER A 72 8.20 3.98 -14.08
CA SER A 72 8.99 3.64 -15.28
C SER A 72 10.14 2.71 -14.93
N LYS A 73 10.44 1.75 -15.81
CA LYS A 73 11.58 0.85 -15.65
C LYS A 73 12.91 1.61 -15.72
N VAL A 74 13.82 1.31 -14.79
CA VAL A 74 15.19 1.87 -14.76
C VAL A 74 16.28 0.79 -14.65
N GLY A 75 15.88 -0.46 -14.40
CA GLY A 75 16.74 -1.65 -14.37
C GLY A 75 15.90 -2.92 -14.54
N GLU A 76 16.52 -4.10 -14.49
CA GLU A 76 15.84 -5.38 -14.78
C GLU A 76 14.58 -5.60 -13.93
N ASN A 77 14.67 -5.33 -12.63
CA ASN A 77 13.56 -5.39 -11.67
C ASN A 77 13.41 -4.10 -10.85
N VAL A 78 13.96 -2.99 -11.35
CA VAL A 78 13.96 -1.70 -10.64
C VAL A 78 13.15 -0.68 -11.43
N TYR A 79 12.23 -0.02 -10.75
CA TYR A 79 11.32 0.97 -11.31
C TYR A 79 11.40 2.26 -10.50
N VAL A 80 11.18 3.41 -11.13
CA VAL A 80 11.10 4.71 -10.45
C VAL A 80 9.68 5.25 -10.55
N ALA A 81 9.15 5.75 -9.43
CA ALA A 81 7.82 6.35 -9.36
C ALA A 81 7.77 7.64 -10.19
N LYS A 82 6.97 7.64 -11.27
CA LYS A 82 6.67 8.84 -12.07
C LYS A 82 5.69 9.76 -11.35
N THR A 83 4.86 9.20 -10.46
CA THR A 83 3.88 9.93 -9.67
C THR A 83 4.05 9.64 -8.19
N ALA A 84 3.55 10.55 -7.34
CA ALA A 84 3.23 10.19 -5.96
C ALA A 84 2.09 9.15 -5.93
N GLY A 85 1.85 8.54 -4.77
CA GLY A 85 0.67 7.70 -4.54
C GLY A 85 -0.63 8.48 -4.77
N ILE A 86 -1.41 8.07 -5.76
CA ILE A 86 -2.66 8.74 -6.09
C ILE A 86 -3.78 8.20 -5.21
N THR A 87 -4.44 9.10 -4.48
CA THR A 87 -5.54 8.75 -3.59
C THR A 87 -6.72 8.15 -4.37
N PRO A 88 -7.33 7.06 -3.87
CA PRO A 88 -8.48 6.44 -4.53
C PRO A 88 -9.69 7.38 -4.58
N THR A 89 -10.38 7.39 -5.72
CA THR A 89 -11.56 8.24 -5.98
C THR A 89 -12.80 7.47 -6.42
N GLY A 90 -12.71 6.14 -6.52
CA GLY A 90 -13.69 5.28 -7.15
C GLY A 90 -13.62 5.27 -8.68
N THR A 91 -12.75 6.09 -9.28
CA THR A 91 -12.53 6.14 -10.74
C THR A 91 -11.17 5.56 -11.08
N ILE A 92 -11.14 4.67 -12.08
CA ILE A 92 -9.90 4.09 -12.60
C ILE A 92 -9.05 5.22 -13.22
N GLN A 93 -7.80 5.33 -12.79
CA GLN A 93 -6.87 6.32 -13.32
C GLN A 93 -6.44 5.96 -14.74
N THR A 94 -6.12 6.97 -15.53
CA THR A 94 -5.61 6.80 -16.91
C THR A 94 -4.21 7.37 -17.01
N PHE A 95 -3.28 6.57 -17.53
CA PHE A 95 -1.91 6.98 -17.79
C PHE A 95 -1.58 6.68 -19.25
N THR A 96 -0.62 7.42 -19.79
CA THR A 96 0.05 7.05 -21.03
C THR A 96 1.25 6.19 -20.66
N PHE A 97 1.27 4.93 -21.11
CA PHE A 97 2.36 4.00 -20.84
C PHE A 97 3.48 4.17 -21.88
N GLU A 98 4.70 4.29 -21.39
CA GLU A 98 5.92 4.08 -22.16
C GLU A 98 6.37 2.61 -22.05
N GLU A 99 7.32 2.20 -22.89
CA GLU A 99 7.84 0.84 -22.86
C GLU A 99 8.46 0.51 -21.49
N GLY A 100 7.98 -0.56 -20.86
CA GLY A 100 8.41 -0.97 -19.52
C GLY A 100 7.78 -0.19 -18.38
N ASP A 101 6.86 0.75 -18.62
CA ASP A 101 6.08 1.35 -17.54
C ASP A 101 5.19 0.31 -16.85
N ILE A 102 5.00 0.48 -15.55
CA ILE A 102 4.07 -0.31 -14.74
C ILE A 102 3.24 0.58 -13.83
N VAL A 103 2.10 0.08 -13.37
CA VAL A 103 1.34 0.67 -12.27
C VAL A 103 1.33 -0.31 -11.10
N ILE A 104 1.76 0.15 -9.94
CA ILE A 104 1.58 -0.55 -8.67
C ILE A 104 0.26 -0.09 -8.06
N ALA A 105 -0.66 -1.02 -7.79
CA ALA A 105 -1.95 -0.72 -7.20
C ALA A 105 -2.14 -1.46 -5.87
N ILE A 106 -2.41 -0.70 -4.81
CA ILE A 106 -2.59 -1.23 -3.44
C ILE A 106 -4.00 -0.91 -2.96
N HIS A 107 -4.79 -1.96 -2.69
CA HIS A 107 -6.16 -1.84 -2.23
C HIS A 107 -6.33 -2.31 -0.79
N SER A 108 -6.84 -1.43 0.06
CA SER A 108 -7.46 -1.79 1.34
C SER A 108 -8.74 -0.99 1.53
N SER A 109 -9.70 -1.59 2.20
CA SER A 109 -11.00 -1.00 2.51
C SER A 109 -10.88 0.17 3.49
N THR A 110 -9.78 0.25 4.25
CA THR A 110 -9.50 1.33 5.19
C THR A 110 -8.03 1.72 5.18
N SER A 111 -7.74 2.92 5.69
CA SER A 111 -6.38 3.38 6.03
C SER A 111 -6.16 3.44 7.54
N ASP A 112 -7.11 2.95 8.32
CA ASP A 112 -7.07 2.93 9.78
C ASP A 112 -6.25 1.74 10.29
N LEU A 113 -5.06 2.03 10.80
CA LEU A 113 -4.12 1.01 11.31
C LEU A 113 -4.66 0.24 12.53
N THR A 114 -5.65 0.80 13.25
CA THR A 114 -6.27 0.10 14.38
C THR A 114 -7.11 -1.10 13.95
N LYS A 115 -7.51 -1.14 12.67
CA LYS A 115 -8.33 -2.21 12.08
C LYS A 115 -7.51 -3.26 11.31
N LYS A 116 -6.19 -3.31 11.50
CA LYS A 116 -5.29 -4.23 10.78
C LYS A 116 -5.69 -5.70 10.88
N SER A 117 -6.33 -6.13 11.97
CA SER A 117 -6.82 -7.51 12.11
C SER A 117 -7.99 -7.84 11.17
N GLU A 118 -8.78 -6.83 10.78
CA GLU A 118 -9.92 -6.97 9.87
C GLU A 118 -9.51 -6.63 8.42
N PHE A 119 -8.63 -5.64 8.26
CA PHE A 119 -8.12 -5.15 6.98
C PHE A 119 -6.59 -5.23 6.97
N PRO A 120 -6.02 -6.41 6.66
CA PRO A 120 -4.58 -6.64 6.76
C PRO A 120 -3.75 -5.73 5.84
N ASN A 121 -4.35 -5.19 4.77
CA ASN A 121 -3.66 -4.35 3.80
C ASN A 121 -3.72 -2.84 4.15
N CYS A 122 -4.32 -2.46 5.29
CA CYS A 122 -4.50 -1.05 5.65
C CYS A 122 -3.17 -0.29 5.79
N GLU A 123 -2.14 -0.97 6.30
CA GLU A 123 -0.80 -0.39 6.46
C GLU A 123 -0.12 -0.17 5.12
N GLN A 124 -0.22 -1.12 4.19
CA GLN A 124 0.32 -0.95 2.83
C GLN A 124 -0.38 0.19 2.11
N LYS A 125 -1.69 0.36 2.32
CA LYS A 125 -2.42 1.52 1.77
C LYS A 125 -1.88 2.85 2.31
N VAL A 126 -1.59 2.93 3.60
CA VAL A 126 -0.99 4.13 4.21
C VAL A 126 0.42 4.37 3.66
N ALA A 127 1.26 3.34 3.59
CA ALA A 127 2.60 3.42 3.00
C ALA A 127 2.55 3.88 1.53
N ALA A 128 1.64 3.33 0.74
CA ALA A 128 1.47 3.67 -0.67
C ALA A 128 1.06 5.14 -0.87
N LEU A 129 0.24 5.70 0.05
CA LEU A 129 -0.13 7.12 0.03
C LEU A 129 1.05 8.05 0.37
N ALA A 130 2.04 7.55 1.11
CA ALA A 130 3.24 8.30 1.47
C ALA A 130 4.30 8.28 0.37
N VAL A 131 4.15 7.42 -0.66
CA VAL A 131 5.08 7.36 -1.81
C VAL A 131 5.09 8.68 -2.56
N THR A 132 6.28 9.16 -2.88
CA THR A 132 6.51 10.37 -3.67
C THR A 132 7.17 10.03 -5.00
N ALA A 133 6.97 10.89 -6.01
CA ALA A 133 7.64 10.74 -7.30
C ALA A 133 9.17 10.79 -7.10
N GLY A 134 9.88 9.90 -7.79
CA GLY A 134 11.34 9.74 -7.68
C GLY A 134 11.81 8.66 -6.70
N MET A 135 10.92 8.08 -5.89
CA MET A 135 11.23 6.87 -5.12
C MET A 135 11.35 5.66 -6.05
N TYR A 136 12.15 4.68 -5.65
CA TYR A 136 12.43 3.46 -6.40
C TYR A 136 11.67 2.27 -5.84
N PHE A 137 11.31 1.34 -6.70
CA PHE A 137 10.73 0.06 -6.36
C PHE A 137 11.59 -1.05 -6.93
N GLU A 138 12.07 -1.94 -6.07
CA GLU A 138 12.68 -3.20 -6.47
C GLU A 138 11.62 -4.30 -6.39
N LEU A 139 11.45 -5.03 -7.49
CA LEU A 139 10.52 -6.16 -7.55
C LEU A 139 11.26 -7.46 -7.20
N VAL A 140 10.73 -8.19 -6.22
CA VAL A 140 11.27 -9.48 -5.76
C VAL A 140 10.17 -10.53 -5.87
N GLY A 141 10.48 -11.69 -6.45
CA GLY A 141 9.49 -12.77 -6.61
C GLY A 141 8.35 -12.45 -7.59
N ILE A 142 8.57 -11.51 -8.50
CA ILE A 142 7.61 -11.09 -9.53
C ILE A 142 8.29 -11.20 -10.88
N ASP A 143 7.64 -11.87 -11.82
CA ASP A 143 8.06 -11.94 -13.21
C ASP A 143 6.98 -11.27 -14.07
N ILE A 144 7.36 -10.14 -14.67
CA ILE A 144 6.49 -9.32 -15.49
C ILE A 144 6.23 -9.97 -16.86
N GLU A 145 7.18 -10.72 -17.40
CA GLU A 145 7.05 -11.34 -18.72
C GLU A 145 6.08 -12.52 -18.69
N THR A 146 6.12 -13.30 -17.61
CA THR A 146 5.19 -14.42 -17.42
C THR A 146 3.91 -14.04 -16.66
N ALA A 147 3.81 -12.77 -16.23
CA ALA A 147 2.72 -12.25 -15.39
C ALA A 147 2.49 -13.08 -14.11
N THR A 148 3.59 -13.50 -13.46
CA THR A 148 3.54 -14.33 -12.26
C THR A 148 4.09 -13.61 -11.03
N ALA A 149 3.53 -13.91 -9.86
CA ALA A 149 4.03 -13.42 -8.57
C ALA A 149 4.03 -14.59 -7.58
N THR A 150 5.21 -14.92 -7.06
CA THR A 150 5.42 -15.95 -6.03
C THR A 150 6.05 -15.29 -4.82
N GLU A 151 5.26 -15.11 -3.75
CA GLU A 151 5.64 -14.29 -2.59
C GLU A 151 6.10 -12.87 -3.01
N GLY A 152 5.48 -12.33 -4.07
CA GLY A 152 5.90 -11.10 -4.72
C GLY A 152 5.95 -9.91 -3.78
N LYS A 153 7.05 -9.15 -3.84
CA LYS A 153 7.26 -7.89 -3.12
C LYS A 153 7.61 -6.77 -4.09
N ALA A 154 7.10 -5.58 -3.83
CA ALA A 154 7.69 -4.35 -4.31
C ALA A 154 8.32 -3.61 -3.13
N ILE A 155 9.63 -3.48 -3.11
CA ILE A 155 10.37 -2.85 -2.01
C ILE A 155 10.63 -1.40 -2.38
N CYS A 156 10.04 -0.47 -1.63
CA CYS A 156 10.16 0.96 -1.91
C CYS A 156 11.40 1.55 -1.22
N THR A 157 12.18 2.35 -1.93
CA THR A 157 13.40 2.99 -1.41
C THR A 157 13.54 4.41 -1.95
N ILE A 158 14.22 5.28 -1.21
CA ILE A 158 14.50 6.66 -1.69
C ILE A 158 15.72 6.68 -2.62
N GLU A 159 16.69 5.81 -2.35
CA GLU A 159 17.91 5.68 -3.15
C GLU A 159 17.75 4.56 -4.18
N GLN A 160 18.36 4.72 -5.35
CA GLN A 160 18.33 3.69 -6.37
C GLN A 160 19.05 2.44 -5.85
N PRO A 161 18.42 1.25 -5.89
CA PRO A 161 19.06 -0.02 -5.54
C PRO A 161 20.30 -0.28 -6.40
N GLU A 162 21.31 -0.96 -5.84
CA GLU A 162 22.46 -1.41 -6.62
C GLU A 162 22.00 -2.43 -7.66
N ILE A 163 22.07 -2.05 -8.93
CA ILE A 163 21.77 -2.95 -10.05
C ILE A 163 22.97 -3.89 -10.21
N THR A 164 22.87 -5.12 -9.72
CA THR A 164 23.80 -6.18 -10.10
C THR A 164 23.48 -6.64 -11.51
N ASP A 165 24.16 -6.05 -12.50
CA ASP A 165 24.27 -6.63 -13.85
C ASP A 165 25.08 -7.92 -13.74
N GLU A 166 24.43 -9.05 -13.46
CA GLU A 166 25.03 -10.36 -13.78
C GLU A 166 24.99 -10.55 -15.30
N SER A 167 25.88 -9.83 -16.00
CA SER A 167 26.23 -10.21 -17.37
C SER A 167 26.81 -11.63 -17.32
N PRO A 168 26.30 -12.61 -18.08
CA PRO A 168 26.99 -13.87 -18.24
C PRO A 168 28.33 -13.56 -18.91
N ASP A 169 29.42 -13.80 -18.19
CA ASP A 169 30.78 -13.75 -18.70
C ASP A 169 30.86 -14.71 -19.89
N GLU A 170 30.78 -14.17 -21.11
CA GLU A 170 30.95 -14.89 -22.37
C GLU A 170 32.43 -15.26 -22.50
N SER A 171 32.88 -16.23 -21.70
CA SER A 171 34.16 -16.89 -21.91
C SER A 171 34.00 -17.86 -23.08
N THR A 172 34.26 -17.33 -24.27
CA THR A 172 34.61 -18.04 -25.50
C THR A 172 35.43 -19.31 -25.23
N ALA A 173 34.86 -20.45 -25.60
CA ALA A 173 35.62 -21.64 -25.98
C ALA A 173 34.82 -22.38 -27.06
N ASP A 174 35.10 -22.01 -28.31
CA ASP A 174 34.67 -22.70 -29.52
C ASP A 174 35.53 -23.95 -29.75
N GLU A 175 34.99 -24.84 -30.59
CA GLU A 175 35.58 -25.98 -31.30
C GLU A 175 35.12 -27.41 -30.89
N THR A 176 34.01 -27.80 -31.52
CA THR A 176 33.98 -28.80 -32.62
C THR A 176 33.84 -30.32 -32.30
N SER A 177 32.63 -30.80 -32.66
CA SER A 177 32.28 -32.01 -33.46
C SER A 177 32.34 -33.41 -32.83
N SER A 178 31.20 -34.13 -32.83
CA SER A 178 30.74 -34.98 -33.95
C SER A 178 29.52 -35.83 -33.56
N GLU A 179 28.51 -35.87 -34.45
CA GLU A 179 27.72 -37.02 -34.97
C GLU A 179 27.40 -38.21 -34.04
N ASP A 180 26.30 -38.96 -34.12
CA ASP A 180 25.03 -39.08 -34.86
C ASP A 180 24.39 -40.35 -34.25
N ILE A 181 23.05 -40.46 -34.20
CA ILE A 181 22.24 -41.62 -34.66
C ILE A 181 20.83 -41.69 -34.02
N THR A 182 19.84 -41.39 -34.87
CA THR A 182 18.73 -42.29 -35.29
C THR A 182 17.86 -43.00 -34.23
N SER A 183 16.54 -42.73 -34.22
CA SER A 183 15.48 -43.69 -34.64
C SER A 183 14.04 -43.31 -34.22
N LEU A 184 13.22 -42.98 -35.22
CA LEU A 184 11.82 -43.42 -35.49
C LEU A 184 10.89 -43.85 -34.31
N ALA A 185 9.89 -42.98 -34.02
CA ALA A 185 8.41 -43.13 -33.97
C ALA A 185 7.72 -44.53 -33.78
N PRO A 186 6.36 -44.63 -33.74
CA PRO A 186 5.30 -44.04 -32.87
C PRO A 186 4.25 -45.11 -32.37
N PHE A 187 3.31 -44.79 -31.45
CA PHE A 187 1.93 -45.35 -31.35
C PHE A 187 1.10 -44.59 -30.28
N GLU A 188 -0.04 -43.98 -30.61
CA GLU A 188 -1.46 -44.42 -30.49
C GLU A 188 -1.94 -44.72 -29.04
N ASP A 189 -2.82 -43.89 -28.45
CA ASP A 189 -4.31 -43.85 -28.54
C ASP A 189 -4.96 -44.63 -27.37
N THR A 190 -5.58 -43.99 -26.38
CA THR A 190 -7.03 -43.92 -26.08
C THR A 190 -7.11 -43.85 -24.54
N SER A 191 -7.99 -43.12 -23.85
CA SER A 191 -9.43 -43.34 -23.75
C SER A 191 -10.01 -42.36 -22.71
N GLU A 192 -11.22 -41.90 -22.99
CA GLU A 192 -12.14 -41.19 -22.10
C GLU A 192 -12.42 -41.97 -20.81
N LEU A 193 -12.74 -41.27 -19.72
CA LEU A 193 -13.77 -41.70 -18.75
C LEU A 193 -14.22 -40.49 -17.91
N GLU A 194 -15.48 -40.11 -18.12
CA GLU A 194 -16.27 -39.25 -17.23
C GLU A 194 -16.61 -40.00 -15.92
N SER A 195 -16.71 -39.27 -14.80
CA SER A 195 -17.70 -39.61 -13.77
C SER A 195 -18.05 -38.41 -12.89
N GLU A 196 -19.35 -38.13 -12.87
CA GLU A 196 -20.08 -37.21 -12.00
C GLU A 196 -19.81 -37.42 -10.51
N VAL A 197 -19.83 -36.33 -9.75
CA VAL A 197 -20.26 -36.36 -8.34
C VAL A 197 -21.23 -35.21 -8.08
N ASP A 198 -22.49 -35.60 -7.93
CA ASP A 198 -23.59 -34.84 -7.36
C ASP A 198 -23.47 -34.87 -5.83
N SER A 199 -23.70 -33.75 -5.13
CA SER A 199 -24.06 -33.75 -3.71
C SER A 199 -24.64 -32.41 -3.28
N ALA A 200 -25.84 -32.52 -2.72
CA ALA A 200 -26.78 -31.48 -2.38
C ALA A 200 -26.62 -30.92 -0.95
N SER A 201 -27.16 -29.70 -0.79
CA SER A 201 -27.92 -29.15 0.36
C SER A 201 -27.32 -29.10 1.77
N SER A 202 -27.41 -27.92 2.40
CA SER A 202 -28.13 -27.60 3.67
C SER A 202 -27.51 -26.32 4.28
N GLN A 203 -28.20 -25.18 4.33
CA GLN A 203 -29.17 -24.71 5.34
C GLN A 203 -28.55 -24.05 6.60
N ASP A 204 -28.88 -22.76 6.75
CA ASP A 204 -29.22 -21.99 7.95
C ASP A 204 -28.19 -21.53 9.01
N ASN A 205 -28.53 -20.33 9.53
CA ASN A 205 -28.20 -19.69 10.83
C ASN A 205 -26.94 -18.81 10.88
N ASP A 206 -26.90 -17.64 11.52
CA ASP A 206 -27.92 -16.81 12.22
C ASP A 206 -27.29 -15.44 12.54
N GLU A 207 -28.13 -14.53 13.03
CA GLU A 207 -27.82 -13.42 13.93
C GLU A 207 -27.01 -12.21 13.44
N SER A 208 -27.78 -11.25 12.90
CA SER A 208 -27.57 -9.82 13.12
C SER A 208 -27.38 -9.50 14.61
N VAL A 209 -26.13 -9.32 15.03
CA VAL A 209 -25.80 -8.62 16.28
C VAL A 209 -25.61 -7.14 15.94
N MET A 210 -26.65 -6.34 16.22
CA MET A 210 -26.47 -4.91 16.50
C MET A 210 -25.53 -4.81 17.69
N THR A 211 -24.27 -4.46 17.46
CA THR A 211 -23.46 -3.85 18.52
C THR A 211 -23.60 -2.35 18.35
N THR A 212 -24.15 -1.72 19.38
CA THR A 212 -24.32 -0.29 19.55
C THR A 212 -23.03 0.44 19.25
N ASP A 213 -23.08 1.37 18.31
CA ASP A 213 -22.09 2.42 18.12
C ASP A 213 -21.87 3.12 19.47
N ASP A 214 -20.72 2.85 20.10
CA ASP A 214 -20.24 3.65 21.19
C ASP A 214 -19.61 4.91 20.56
N ASP A 215 -20.48 5.88 20.23
CA ASP A 215 -20.14 7.26 19.84
C ASP A 215 -19.51 8.03 21.03
N GLY A 216 -18.60 7.37 21.75
CA GLY A 216 -17.82 7.93 22.84
C GLY A 216 -16.66 8.72 22.27
N LEU A 217 -16.57 10.01 22.63
CA LEU A 217 -15.34 10.80 22.48
C LEU A 217 -14.14 9.94 22.91
N ASP A 218 -13.19 9.76 21.99
CA ASP A 218 -11.99 8.96 22.21
C ASP A 218 -11.34 9.33 23.56
N THR A 219 -10.83 8.32 24.27
CA THR A 219 -10.27 8.46 25.63
C THR A 219 -9.15 9.50 25.65
N THR A 220 -8.39 9.60 24.57
CA THR A 220 -7.34 10.61 24.38
C THR A 220 -7.91 12.02 24.23
N THR A 221 -9.04 12.16 23.53
CA THR A 221 -9.78 13.43 23.41
C THR A 221 -10.35 13.89 24.75
N ILE A 222 -10.86 12.94 25.57
CA ILE A 222 -11.32 13.23 26.93
C ILE A 222 -10.16 13.70 27.82
N ILE A 223 -8.99 13.06 27.73
CA ILE A 223 -7.80 13.44 28.49
C ILE A 223 -7.34 14.84 28.08
N LEU A 224 -7.29 15.15 26.77
CA LEU A 224 -6.93 16.48 26.25
C LEU A 224 -7.90 17.57 26.73
N LEU A 225 -9.20 17.30 26.69
CA LEU A 225 -10.22 18.22 27.22
C LEU A 225 -10.07 18.45 28.73
N CYS A 226 -9.72 17.41 29.49
CA CYS A 226 -9.48 17.52 30.93
C CYS A 226 -8.23 18.35 31.23
N VAL A 227 -7.12 18.14 30.51
CA VAL A 227 -5.89 18.91 30.67
C VAL A 227 -6.11 20.38 30.29
N ALA A 228 -6.81 20.64 29.19
CA ALA A 228 -7.20 21.99 28.79
C ALA A 228 -8.11 22.67 29.83
N GLY A 229 -9.08 21.95 30.38
CA GLY A 229 -9.97 22.43 31.44
C GLY A 229 -9.20 22.81 32.72
N VAL A 230 -8.24 21.98 33.15
CA VAL A 230 -7.39 22.25 34.31
C VAL A 230 -6.52 23.49 34.08
N ALA A 231 -5.94 23.64 32.88
CA ALA A 231 -5.16 24.83 32.54
C ALA A 231 -6.00 26.12 32.61
N ILE A 232 -7.25 26.09 32.13
CA ILE A 232 -8.18 27.22 32.21
C ILE A 232 -8.50 27.56 33.66
N LEU A 233 -8.77 26.56 34.51
CA LEU A 233 -9.05 26.78 35.94
C LEU A 233 -7.86 27.39 36.68
N ILE A 234 -6.63 26.98 36.37
CA ILE A 234 -5.41 27.57 36.93
C ILE A 234 -5.29 29.04 36.52
N VAL A 235 -5.55 29.36 35.25
CA VAL A 235 -5.51 30.75 34.76
C VAL A 235 -6.57 31.61 35.44
N ILE A 236 -7.80 31.11 35.57
CA ILE A 236 -8.89 31.82 36.28
C ILE A 236 -8.51 32.03 37.76
N GLY A 237 -7.96 31.02 38.42
CA GLY A 237 -7.49 31.11 39.81
C GLY A 237 -6.41 32.16 40.00
N VAL A 238 -5.42 32.22 39.10
CA VAL A 238 -4.35 33.22 39.13
C VAL A 238 -4.88 34.63 38.87
N VAL A 239 -5.85 34.79 37.95
CA VAL A 239 -6.50 36.08 37.66
C VAL A 239 -7.36 36.55 38.85
N ALA A 240 -8.11 35.65 39.47
CA ALA A 240 -8.92 35.94 40.64
C ALA A 240 -8.07 36.29 41.88
N ALA A 241 -6.96 35.58 42.09
CA ALA A 241 -6.02 35.85 43.17
C ALA A 241 -5.30 37.21 43.00
N LYS A 242 -5.02 37.61 41.75
CA LYS A 242 -4.43 38.94 41.44
C LYS A 242 -5.42 40.09 41.56
N LYS A 243 -6.73 39.85 41.50
CA LYS A 243 -7.77 40.87 41.74
C LYS A 243 -8.01 41.16 43.22
N LYS A 244 -7.53 40.30 44.13
CA LYS A 244 -7.66 40.44 45.59
C LYS A 244 -6.46 41.10 46.29
N LYS A 245 -5.43 41.51 45.54
CA LYS A 245 -4.29 42.30 46.06
C LYS A 245 -4.33 43.73 45.52
#